data_AF-A0A535SZR4-F1
#
_entry.id   AF-A0A535SZR4-F1
#
_cell.length_a   1.000
_cell.length_b   1.000
_cell.length_c   1.000
_cell.angle_alpha   90.00
_cell.angle_beta   90.00
_cell.angle_gamma   90.00
#
_symmetry.space_group_name_H-M   'P 1'
#
loop_
_entity.id
_entity.type
_entity.pdbx_description
1 polymer ?
#
loop_
_entity_poly.entity_id
_entity_poly.type
_entity_poly.pdbx_seq_one_letter_code
_entity_poly.pdbx_strand_id
1 'polypeptide(L)'
;MVALYDRIQSETVHARLQRDEVGLDTLSLLKSELVRASKDGGASGSIDDDLVIRVVRKEVKRREEAIAVYRKAGREDAARREESEMEVLRRYLPAAMSEQEIEAEVRAVIAEVKPDGPKGFGQVMKAATARLAGRADGTQIAGVARRLLGS
;
A
#
# COMPACT_ATOMS: atom_id res chain seq x y z
N MET A 1 -18.19 -10.19 4.52
CA MET A 1 -17.10 -9.23 4.23
C MET A 1 -17.40 -8.63 2.87
N VAL A 2 -17.46 -7.32 2.73
CA VAL A 2 -17.69 -6.66 1.43
C VAL A 2 -16.33 -6.53 0.74
N ALA A 3 -16.25 -6.89 -0.55
CA ALA A 3 -15.02 -6.74 -1.32
C ALA A 3 -14.58 -5.27 -1.37
N LEU A 4 -13.27 -5.00 -1.34
CA LEU A 4 -12.76 -3.64 -1.28
C LEU A 4 -13.16 -2.82 -2.50
N TYR A 5 -13.22 -3.47 -3.67
CA TYR A 5 -13.64 -2.79 -4.90
C TYR A 5 -15.10 -2.34 -4.86
N ASP A 6 -16.01 -3.18 -4.35
CA ASP A 6 -17.43 -2.83 -4.19
C ASP A 6 -17.59 -1.68 -3.18
N ARG A 7 -16.81 -1.71 -2.09
CA ARG A 7 -16.77 -0.61 -1.12
C ARG A 7 -16.35 0.69 -1.79
N ILE A 8 -15.26 0.71 -2.56
CA ILE A 8 -14.80 1.89 -3.30
C ILE A 8 -15.90 2.43 -4.22
N GLN A 9 -16.61 1.56 -4.93
CA GLN A 9 -17.71 1.97 -5.80
C GLN A 9 -18.85 2.63 -5.02
N SER A 10 -19.27 2.01 -3.91
CA SER A 10 -20.32 2.58 -3.06
C SER A 10 -19.92 3.92 -2.44
N GLU A 11 -18.70 4.03 -1.93
CA GLU A 11 -18.16 5.26 -1.32
C GLU A 11 -17.99 6.38 -2.34
N THR A 12 -17.68 6.07 -3.60
CA THR A 12 -17.65 7.07 -4.69
C THR A 12 -19.03 7.70 -4.90
N VAL A 13 -20.09 6.89 -4.86
CA VAL A 13 -21.49 7.37 -4.97
C VAL A 13 -21.85 8.21 -3.73
N HIS A 14 -21.49 7.75 -2.54
CA HIS A 14 -21.71 8.50 -1.30
C HIS A 14 -20.98 9.85 -1.30
N ALA A 15 -19.72 9.90 -1.71
CA ALA A 15 -18.95 11.14 -1.81
C ALA A 15 -19.63 12.15 -2.74
N ARG A 16 -20.14 11.70 -3.89
CA ARG A 16 -20.93 12.54 -4.80
C ARG A 16 -22.19 13.09 -4.14
N LEU A 17 -22.94 12.25 -3.42
CA LEU A 17 -24.19 12.65 -2.77
C LEU A 17 -23.95 13.66 -1.63
N GLN A 18 -22.85 13.49 -0.89
CA GLN A 18 -22.45 14.37 0.21
C GLN A 18 -21.67 15.62 -0.25
N ARG A 19 -21.41 15.75 -1.56
CA ARG A 19 -20.57 16.81 -2.12
C ARG A 19 -19.16 16.84 -1.49
N ASP A 20 -18.64 15.68 -1.12
CA ASP A 20 -17.24 15.50 -0.73
C ASP A 20 -16.37 15.44 -1.99
N GLU A 21 -15.88 16.61 -2.41
CA GLU A 21 -15.06 16.74 -3.62
C GLU A 21 -13.76 15.94 -3.51
N VAL A 22 -13.09 15.98 -2.35
CA VAL A 22 -11.83 15.26 -2.12
C VAL A 22 -12.04 13.76 -2.23
N GLY A 23 -13.07 13.23 -1.55
CA GLY A 23 -13.43 11.82 -1.64
C GLY A 23 -13.80 11.41 -3.06
N LEU A 24 -14.63 12.21 -3.75
CA LEU A 24 -15.08 11.91 -5.11
C LEU A 24 -13.92 11.83 -6.10
N ASP A 25 -13.04 12.84 -6.10
CA ASP A 25 -11.90 12.92 -7.02
C ASP A 25 -10.93 11.76 -6.75
N THR A 26 -10.58 11.54 -5.48
CA THR A 26 -9.63 10.49 -5.07
C THR A 26 -10.13 9.10 -5.45
N LEU A 27 -11.40 8.78 -5.15
CA LEU A 27 -11.96 7.45 -5.40
C LEU A 27 -12.22 7.21 -6.89
N SER A 28 -12.58 8.25 -7.65
CA SER A 28 -12.76 8.16 -9.11
C SER A 28 -11.44 7.89 -9.82
N LEU A 29 -10.36 8.55 -9.39
CA LEU A 29 -9.02 8.29 -9.89
C LEU A 29 -8.55 6.88 -9.52
N LEU A 30 -8.71 6.48 -8.24
CA LEU A 30 -8.36 5.15 -7.78
C LEU A 30 -9.06 4.05 -8.59
N LYS A 31 -10.37 4.20 -8.83
CA LYS A 31 -11.13 3.25 -9.67
C LYS A 31 -10.55 3.13 -11.07
N SER A 32 -10.14 4.24 -11.68
CA SER A 32 -9.51 4.24 -13.00
C SER A 32 -8.17 3.51 -12.98
N GLU A 33 -7.33 3.75 -11.97
CA GLU A 33 -6.04 3.06 -11.82
C GLU A 33 -6.24 1.55 -11.54
N LEU A 34 -7.29 1.15 -10.82
CA LEU A 34 -7.63 -0.27 -10.60
C LEU A 34 -8.02 -0.98 -11.90
N VAL A 35 -8.88 -0.35 -12.71
CA VAL A 35 -9.29 -0.88 -14.02
C VAL A 35 -8.11 -0.96 -14.98
N ARG A 36 -7.19 0.00 -14.90
CA ARG A 36 -5.95 -0.05 -15.68
C ARG A 36 -5.07 -1.20 -15.21
N ALA A 37 -4.82 -1.29 -13.91
CA ALA A 37 -3.96 -2.32 -13.33
C ALA A 37 -4.49 -3.74 -13.54
N SER A 38 -5.82 -3.92 -13.63
CA SER A 38 -6.43 -5.23 -13.94
C SER A 38 -6.16 -5.69 -15.38
N LYS A 39 -5.72 -4.78 -16.26
CA LYS A 39 -5.40 -5.03 -17.67
C LYS A 39 -3.90 -5.08 -17.95
N ASP A 40 -3.06 -4.75 -16.97
CA ASP A 40 -1.61 -4.76 -17.14
C ASP A 40 -1.08 -6.20 -17.27
N GLY A 41 0.04 -6.37 -17.99
CA GLY A 41 0.65 -7.69 -18.21
C GLY A 41 1.05 -8.36 -16.90
N GLY A 42 0.39 -9.49 -16.59
CA GLY A 42 0.57 -10.22 -15.33
C GLY A 42 -0.62 -10.11 -14.36
N ALA A 43 -1.64 -9.31 -14.68
CA ALA A 43 -2.91 -9.33 -13.96
C ALA A 43 -3.83 -10.45 -14.45
N SER A 44 -4.71 -10.94 -13.56
CA SER A 44 -5.71 -11.98 -13.84
C SER A 44 -6.90 -11.48 -14.68
N GLY A 45 -6.96 -10.18 -14.99
CA GLY A 45 -8.15 -9.55 -15.56
C GLY A 45 -9.22 -9.16 -14.54
N SER A 46 -9.12 -9.61 -13.28
CA SER A 46 -10.05 -9.30 -12.20
C SER A 46 -9.53 -8.20 -11.26
N ILE A 47 -10.44 -7.49 -10.61
CA ILE A 47 -10.12 -6.56 -9.52
C ILE A 47 -10.46 -7.26 -8.20
N ASP A 48 -9.48 -8.00 -7.67
CA ASP A 48 -9.55 -8.61 -6.35
C ASP A 48 -8.95 -7.70 -5.27
N ASP A 49 -9.13 -8.06 -4.01
CA ASP A 49 -8.65 -7.27 -2.87
C ASP A 49 -7.11 -7.12 -2.86
N ASP A 50 -6.37 -8.13 -3.36
CA ASP A 50 -4.92 -8.07 -3.49
C ASP A 50 -4.47 -7.01 -4.50
N LEU A 51 -5.14 -6.93 -5.65
CA LEU A 51 -4.92 -5.86 -6.62
C LEU A 51 -5.29 -4.51 -6.01
N VAL A 52 -6.43 -4.42 -5.31
CA VAL A 52 -6.88 -3.18 -4.67
C VAL A 52 -5.83 -2.67 -3.70
N ILE A 53 -5.41 -3.50 -2.75
CA ILE A 53 -4.40 -3.15 -1.74
C ILE A 53 -3.09 -2.71 -2.40
N ARG A 54 -2.65 -3.41 -3.45
CA ARG A 54 -1.41 -3.08 -4.18
C ARG A 54 -1.49 -1.71 -4.85
N VAL A 55 -2.59 -1.42 -5.54
CA VAL A 55 -2.78 -0.14 -6.21
C VAL A 55 -2.96 0.99 -5.20
N VAL A 56 -3.75 0.80 -4.15
CA VAL A 56 -3.94 1.80 -3.08
C VAL A 56 -2.60 2.14 -2.40
N ARG A 57 -1.77 1.14 -2.09
CA ARG A 57 -0.41 1.36 -1.53
C ARG A 57 0.46 2.22 -2.44
N LYS A 58 0.45 1.92 -3.75
CA LYS A 58 1.18 2.69 -4.75
C LYS A 58 0.70 4.14 -4.79
N GLU A 59 -0.61 4.37 -4.73
CA GLU A 59 -1.17 5.72 -4.72
C GLU A 59 -0.84 6.46 -3.42
N VAL A 60 -0.93 5.83 -2.24
CA VAL A 60 -0.50 6.44 -0.97
C VAL A 60 0.95 6.90 -1.04
N LYS A 61 1.85 6.06 -1.56
CA LYS A 61 3.27 6.42 -1.73
C LYS A 61 3.45 7.62 -2.68
N ARG A 62 2.70 7.68 -3.79
CA ARG A 62 2.72 8.83 -4.70
C ARG A 62 2.33 10.13 -3.98
N ARG A 63 1.33 10.07 -3.08
CA ARG A 63 0.94 11.21 -2.25
C ARG A 63 2.04 11.61 -1.26
N GLU A 64 2.64 10.65 -0.56
CA GLU A 64 3.77 10.91 0.36
C GLU A 64 4.95 11.62 -0.35
N GLU A 65 5.30 11.14 -1.56
CA GLU A 65 6.34 11.76 -2.39
C GLU A 65 5.94 13.18 -2.84
N ALA A 66 4.70 13.37 -3.28
CA ALA A 66 4.18 14.69 -3.69
C ALA A 66 4.12 15.69 -2.54
N ILE A 67 3.68 15.27 -1.34
CA ILE A 67 3.65 16.08 -0.11
C ILE A 67 5.06 16.61 0.19
N ALA A 68 6.07 15.73 0.17
CA ALA A 68 7.45 16.12 0.43
C ALA A 68 7.96 17.14 -0.59
N VAL A 69 7.64 16.95 -1.88
CA VAL A 69 8.01 17.87 -2.96
C VAL A 69 7.34 19.23 -2.79
N TYR A 70 6.03 19.27 -2.54
CA TYR A 70 5.28 20.52 -2.36
C TYR A 70 5.73 21.30 -1.13
N ARG A 71 5.95 20.62 0.01
CA ARG A 71 6.50 21.26 1.22
C ARG A 71 7.88 21.85 0.97
N LYS A 72 8.77 21.12 0.30
CA LYS A 72 10.10 21.62 -0.07
C LYS A 72 10.02 22.85 -0.98
N ALA A 73 8.98 22.94 -1.81
CA ALA A 73 8.71 24.08 -2.69
C ALA A 73 7.92 25.22 -2.02
N GLY A 74 7.62 25.13 -0.72
CA GLY A 74 6.82 26.13 0.01
C GLY A 74 5.33 26.18 -0.37
N ARG A 75 4.82 25.14 -1.06
CA ARG A 75 3.43 25.05 -1.53
C ARG A 75 2.55 24.28 -0.52
N GLU A 76 2.33 24.88 0.64
CA GLU A 76 1.64 24.20 1.75
C GLU A 76 0.21 23.78 1.41
N ASP A 77 -0.55 24.61 0.67
CA ASP A 77 -1.93 24.26 0.27
C ASP A 77 -1.98 23.02 -0.62
N ALA A 78 -1.01 22.87 -1.52
CA ALA A 78 -0.89 21.67 -2.36
C ALA A 78 -0.52 20.44 -1.53
N ALA A 79 0.39 20.58 -0.56
CA ALA A 79 0.73 19.50 0.36
C ALA A 79 -0.48 19.03 1.18
N ARG A 80 -1.28 19.97 1.73
CA ARG A 80 -2.49 19.63 2.50
C ARG A 80 -3.55 18.93 1.66
N ARG A 81 -3.66 19.28 0.38
CA ARG A 81 -4.54 18.57 -0.55
C ARG A 81 -4.10 17.12 -0.72
N GLU A 82 -2.83 16.89 -1.01
CA GLU A 82 -2.27 15.53 -1.13
C GLU A 82 -2.43 14.73 0.16
N GLU A 83 -2.29 15.35 1.34
CA GLU A 83 -2.56 14.71 2.64
C GLU A 83 -4.01 14.28 2.77
N SER A 84 -4.95 15.13 2.37
CA SER A 84 -6.37 14.82 2.44
C SER A 84 -6.75 13.66 1.51
N GLU A 85 -6.19 13.64 0.29
CA GLU A 85 -6.35 12.52 -0.65
C GLU A 85 -5.72 11.23 -0.11
N MET A 86 -4.53 11.33 0.49
CA MET A 86 -3.83 10.20 1.11
C MET A 86 -4.65 9.55 2.24
N GLU A 87 -5.28 10.35 3.11
CA GLU A 87 -6.11 9.85 4.20
C GLU A 87 -7.36 9.12 3.71
N VAL A 88 -7.93 9.53 2.57
CA VAL A 88 -9.03 8.78 1.92
C VAL A 88 -8.53 7.40 1.46
N LEU A 89 -7.36 7.34 0.82
CA LEU A 89 -6.77 6.09 0.33
C LEU A 89 -6.43 5.11 1.46
N ARG A 90 -5.87 5.60 2.58
CA ARG A 90 -5.47 4.76 3.73
C ARG A 90 -6.62 3.93 4.32
N ARG A 91 -7.88 4.35 4.16
CA ARG A 91 -9.07 3.63 4.65
C ARG A 91 -9.30 2.27 3.97
N TYR A 92 -8.63 2.02 2.85
CA TYR A 92 -8.71 0.78 2.07
C TYR A 92 -7.48 -0.11 2.24
N LEU A 93 -6.55 0.28 3.11
CA LEU A 93 -5.42 -0.55 3.50
C LEU A 93 -5.68 -1.20 4.86
N PRO A 94 -5.19 -2.43 5.08
CA PRO A 94 -4.98 -2.94 6.41
C PRO A 94 -4.15 -1.95 7.24
N ALA A 95 -4.35 -1.96 8.56
CA ALA A 95 -3.53 -1.16 9.48
C ALA A 95 -2.05 -1.41 9.18
N ALA A 96 -1.33 -0.32 8.89
CA ALA A 96 0.09 -0.38 8.61
C ALA A 96 0.81 -0.87 9.86
N MET A 97 1.69 -1.85 9.67
CA MET A 97 2.51 -2.35 10.77
C MET A 97 3.59 -1.33 11.09
N SER A 98 3.83 -1.12 12.38
CA SER A 98 5.01 -0.40 12.86
C SER A 98 6.29 -1.14 12.46
N GLU A 99 7.41 -0.43 12.42
CA GLU A 99 8.71 -1.06 12.13
C GLU A 99 9.04 -2.20 13.12
N GLN A 100 8.65 -2.06 14.39
CA GLN A 100 8.87 -3.09 15.41
C GLN A 100 8.03 -4.35 15.15
N GLU A 101 6.77 -4.19 14.73
CA GLU A 101 5.91 -5.31 14.36
C GLU A 101 6.42 -6.01 13.09
N ILE A 102 6.89 -5.24 12.09
CA ILE A 102 7.52 -5.81 10.90
C ILE A 102 8.77 -6.59 11.29
N GLU A 103 9.61 -6.04 12.17
CA GLU A 103 10.81 -6.73 12.65
C GLU A 103 10.49 -8.04 13.37
N ALA A 104 9.50 -8.04 14.26
CA ALA A 104 9.08 -9.23 14.99
C ALA A 104 8.62 -10.33 14.03
N GLU A 105 7.81 -10.00 13.02
CA GLU A 105 7.33 -10.95 12.02
C GLU A 105 8.45 -11.47 11.12
N VAL A 106 9.37 -10.62 10.68
CA VAL A 106 10.51 -11.04 9.87
C VAL A 106 11.44 -11.96 10.68
N ARG A 107 11.65 -11.69 11.98
CA ARG A 107 12.39 -12.61 12.87
C ARG A 107 11.71 -13.96 12.98
N ALA A 108 10.38 -14.00 13.12
CA ALA A 108 9.62 -15.25 13.13
C ALA A 108 9.79 -16.03 11.82
N VAL A 109 9.70 -15.35 10.67
CA VAL A 109 9.93 -15.95 9.35
C VAL A 109 11.35 -16.51 9.24
N ILE A 110 12.38 -15.78 9.69
CA ILE A 110 13.77 -16.27 9.69
C ILE A 110 13.91 -17.54 10.54
N ALA A 111 13.27 -17.60 11.71
CA ALA A 111 13.31 -18.76 12.59
C ALA A 111 12.63 -20.00 11.99
N GLU A 112 11.55 -19.81 11.22
CA GLU A 112 10.84 -20.89 10.51
C GLU A 112 11.62 -21.39 9.29
N VAL A 113 12.11 -20.45 8.49
CA VAL A 113 12.75 -20.72 7.20
C VAL A 113 14.19 -21.22 7.37
N LYS A 114 14.86 -20.81 8.45
CA LYS A 114 16.26 -21.14 8.78
C LYS A 114 17.21 -20.93 7.58
N PRO A 115 17.29 -19.69 7.07
CA PRO A 115 18.11 -19.37 5.91
C PRO A 115 19.61 -19.51 6.18
N ASP A 116 20.39 -19.86 5.15
CA ASP A 116 21.86 -19.83 5.18
C ASP A 116 22.40 -18.38 5.10
N GLY A 117 22.21 -17.62 6.18
CA GLY A 117 22.67 -16.23 6.30
C GLY A 117 22.15 -15.33 5.17
N PRO A 118 22.96 -14.37 4.67
CA PRO A 118 22.56 -13.47 3.58
C PRO A 118 22.10 -14.17 2.29
N LYS A 119 22.56 -15.40 2.04
CA LYS A 119 22.17 -16.16 0.83
C LYS A 119 20.70 -16.58 0.86
N GLY A 120 20.10 -16.69 2.03
CA GLY A 120 18.67 -17.00 2.18
C GLY A 120 17.73 -15.80 2.12
N PHE A 121 18.23 -14.61 1.79
CA PHE A 121 17.41 -13.40 1.68
C PHE A 121 16.18 -13.59 0.78
N GLY A 122 16.34 -14.22 -0.38
CA GLY A 122 15.22 -14.47 -1.31
C GLY A 122 14.12 -15.36 -0.71
N GLN A 123 14.52 -16.36 0.10
CA GLN A 123 13.59 -17.27 0.77
C GLN A 123 12.81 -16.54 1.88
N VAL A 124 13.51 -15.74 2.69
CA VAL A 124 12.90 -14.88 3.72
C VAL A 124 11.95 -13.87 3.08
N MET A 125 12.36 -13.21 1.98
CA MET A 125 11.51 -12.26 1.28
C MET A 125 10.23 -12.90 0.77
N LYS A 126 10.30 -14.09 0.17
CA LYS A 126 9.12 -14.80 -0.32
C LYS A 126 8.12 -15.08 0.81
N ALA A 127 8.61 -15.62 1.93
CA ALA A 127 7.76 -15.97 3.06
C ALA A 127 7.21 -14.73 3.80
N ALA A 128 8.05 -13.74 4.06
CA ALA A 128 7.66 -12.52 4.77
C ALA A 128 6.70 -11.65 3.94
N THR A 129 6.92 -11.50 2.63
CA THR A 129 6.01 -10.73 1.76
C THR A 129 4.64 -11.39 1.67
N ALA A 130 4.57 -12.72 1.63
CA ALA A 130 3.30 -13.44 1.67
C ALA A 130 2.58 -13.27 3.02
N ARG A 131 3.31 -13.42 4.13
CA ARG A 131 2.75 -13.29 5.50
C ARG A 131 2.28 -11.86 5.81
N LEU A 132 3.00 -10.87 5.32
CA LEU A 132 2.75 -9.45 5.58
C LEU A 132 2.06 -8.75 4.41
N ALA A 133 1.49 -9.53 3.48
CA ALA A 133 0.80 -9.02 2.31
C ALA A 133 -0.26 -7.99 2.72
N GLY A 134 -0.15 -6.80 2.14
CA GLY A 134 -1.06 -5.70 2.42
C GLY A 134 -0.88 -5.00 3.77
N ARG A 135 -0.04 -5.51 4.68
CA ARG A 135 0.21 -4.93 6.02
C ARG A 135 1.57 -4.23 6.15
N ALA A 136 2.58 -4.64 5.39
CA ALA A 136 3.89 -3.98 5.31
C ALA A 136 4.36 -3.83 3.85
N ASP A 137 5.10 -2.76 3.54
CA ASP A 137 5.67 -2.58 2.19
C ASP A 137 6.85 -3.51 1.95
N GLY A 138 6.99 -4.02 0.73
CA GLY A 138 8.09 -4.91 0.35
C GLY A 138 9.47 -4.29 0.57
N THR A 139 9.61 -2.97 0.41
CA THR A 139 10.86 -2.27 0.70
C THR A 139 11.15 -2.19 2.20
N GLN A 140 10.12 -2.00 3.04
CA GLN A 140 10.26 -2.05 4.51
C GLN A 140 10.67 -3.45 4.98
N ILE A 141 9.99 -4.49 4.46
CA ILE A 141 10.31 -5.90 4.73
C ILE A 141 11.76 -6.19 4.31
N ALA A 142 12.16 -5.75 3.10
CA ALA A 142 13.51 -5.95 2.60
C ALA A 142 14.57 -5.25 3.45
N GLY A 143 14.33 -4.01 3.90
CA GLY A 143 15.24 -3.28 4.76
C GLY A 143 15.45 -3.97 6.12
N VAL A 144 14.35 -4.43 6.74
CA VAL A 144 14.40 -5.21 7.97
C VAL A 144 15.12 -6.55 7.77
N ALA A 145 14.77 -7.31 6.73
CA ALA A 145 15.37 -8.61 6.47
C ALA A 145 16.89 -8.51 6.21
N ARG A 146 17.34 -7.50 5.46
CA ARG A 146 18.77 -7.23 5.23
C ARG A 146 19.52 -6.98 6.55
N ARG A 147 18.98 -6.08 7.37
CA ARG A 147 19.51 -5.74 8.69
C ARG A 147 19.60 -6.96 9.62
N LEU A 148 18.58 -7.82 9.62
CA LEU A 148 18.54 -9.03 10.47
C LEU A 148 19.47 -10.14 9.98
N LEU A 149 19.67 -10.28 8.67
CA LEU A 149 20.57 -11.26 8.08
C LEU A 149 22.03 -10.80 8.02
N GLY A 150 22.33 -9.56 8.42
CA GLY A 150 23.68 -8.99 8.43
C GLY A 150 24.17 -8.64 7.03
N SER A 151 23.31 -8.03 6.22
CA SER A 151 23.57 -7.69 4.81
C SER A 151 23.19 -6.26 4.44
#